data_AF-A0A840CX18-F1
#
_entry.id   AF-A0A840CX18-F1
#
_cell.length_a   1.000
_cell.length_b   1.000
_cell.length_c   1.000
_cell.angle_alpha   90.00
_cell.angle_beta   90.00
_cell.angle_gamma   90.00
#
_symmetry.space_group_name_H-M   'P 1'
#
loop_
_entity.id
_entity.type
_entity.pdbx_description
1 polymer ?
#
loop_
_entity_poly.entity_id
_entity_poly.type
_entity_poly.pdbx_seq_one_letter_code
_entity_poly.pdbx_strand_id
1 'polypeptide(L)'
;MNTKKIENQLNDLYKELEDVVSMSGEEVCRRYNADDKGEIVAGLQAEIEDLEEKLHGYDECEDDGMDYINLQISQGLPVTHW
;
A
#
# COMPACT_ATOMS: atom_id res chain seq x y z
N MET A 1 -12.63 4.76 2.57
CA MET A 1 -11.26 5.34 2.53
C MET A 1 -10.82 5.28 1.07
N ASN A 2 -10.29 6.35 0.46
CA ASN A 2 -10.03 6.37 -0.98
C ASN A 2 -8.68 5.72 -1.29
N THR A 3 -8.67 4.54 -1.90
CA THR A 3 -7.48 3.83 -2.41
C THR A 3 -6.60 4.74 -3.27
N LYS A 4 -7.20 5.57 -4.14
CA LYS A 4 -6.50 6.61 -4.92
C LYS A 4 -5.67 7.60 -4.10
N LYS A 5 -6.10 7.87 -2.86
CA LYS A 5 -5.35 8.76 -1.97
C LYS A 5 -4.10 8.06 -1.44
N ILE A 6 -4.21 6.78 -1.10
CA ILE A 6 -3.10 5.93 -0.65
C ILE A 6 -2.10 5.76 -1.80
N GLU A 7 -2.56 5.45 -3.01
CA GLU A 7 -1.71 5.33 -4.20
C GLU A 7 -0.91 6.62 -4.49
N ASN A 8 -1.57 7.79 -4.38
CA ASN A 8 -0.87 9.07 -4.56
C ASN A 8 0.19 9.30 -3.47
N GLN A 9 -0.12 8.99 -2.21
CA GLN A 9 0.85 9.11 -1.11
C GLN A 9 2.04 8.16 -1.31
N LEU A 10 1.80 6.93 -1.76
CA LEU A 10 2.83 5.95 -2.11
C LEU A 10 3.75 6.47 -3.22
N ASN A 11 3.16 7.06 -4.26
CA ASN A 11 3.91 7.62 -5.38
C ASN A 11 4.79 8.80 -4.97
N ASP A 12 4.30 9.65 -4.06
CA ASP A 12 5.09 10.74 -3.49
C ASP A 12 6.25 10.23 -2.63
N LEU A 13 6.01 9.20 -1.79
CA LEU A 13 7.04 8.57 -0.97
C LEU A 13 8.12 7.86 -1.82
N TYR A 14 7.75 7.21 -2.91
CA TYR A 14 8.72 6.61 -3.83
C TYR A 14 9.61 7.67 -4.50
N LYS A 15 9.05 8.81 -4.90
CA LYS A 15 9.85 9.92 -5.45
C LYS A 15 10.78 10.50 -4.39
N GLU A 16 10.30 10.66 -3.17
CA GLU A 16 11.13 11.14 -2.07
C GLU A 16 12.27 10.16 -1.77
N LEU A 17 12.01 8.86 -1.81
CA LEU A 17 13.03 7.82 -1.68
C LEU A 17 14.02 7.86 -2.85
N GLU A 18 13.57 8.02 -4.09
CA GLU A 18 14.43 8.16 -5.26
C GLU A 18 15.32 9.40 -5.17
N ASP A 19 14.76 10.54 -4.76
CA ASP A 19 15.50 11.77 -4.50
C ASP A 19 16.54 11.57 -3.40
N VAL A 20 16.15 10.98 -2.27
CA VAL A 20 17.06 10.68 -1.14
C VAL A 20 18.18 9.72 -1.58
N VAL A 21 17.88 8.71 -2.38
CA VAL A 21 18.88 7.77 -2.91
C VAL A 21 19.83 8.48 -3.86
N SER A 22 19.31 9.35 -4.74
CA SER A 22 20.10 10.15 -5.69
C SER A 22 20.94 11.24 -4.99
N MET A 23 20.51 11.75 -3.84
CA MET A 23 21.23 12.76 -3.08
C MET A 23 22.40 12.16 -2.28
N SER A 24 23.42 12.98 -2.03
CA SER A 24 24.54 12.58 -1.17
C SER A 24 24.07 12.42 0.28
N GLY A 25 24.65 11.46 1.02
CA GLY A 25 24.26 11.20 2.41
C GLY A 25 24.35 12.43 3.30
N GLU A 26 25.33 13.30 3.10
CA GLU A 26 25.46 14.56 3.85
C GLU A 26 24.32 15.54 3.58
N GLU A 27 23.80 15.61 2.35
CA GLU A 27 22.67 16.48 2.02
C GLU A 27 21.35 15.94 2.60
N VAL A 28 21.17 14.62 2.58
CA VAL A 28 20.02 13.95 3.22
C VAL A 28 20.07 14.19 4.72
N CYS A 29 21.21 13.93 5.37
CA CYS A 29 21.42 14.17 6.79
C CYS A 29 21.18 15.64 7.17
N ARG A 30 21.62 16.61 6.35
CA ARG A 30 21.31 18.04 6.58
C ARG A 30 19.83 18.37 6.43
N ARG A 31 19.17 17.78 5.44
CA ARG A 31 17.77 18.11 5.10
C ARG A 31 16.79 17.53 6.11
N TYR A 32 17.03 16.31 6.54
CA TYR A 32 16.17 15.59 7.50
C TYR A 32 16.68 15.67 8.94
N ASN A 33 17.83 16.32 9.17
CA ASN A 33 18.49 16.42 10.46
C ASN A 33 18.70 15.03 11.12
N ALA A 34 19.19 14.08 10.33
CA ALA A 34 19.45 12.71 10.75
C ALA A 34 20.95 12.42 10.74
N ASP A 35 21.38 11.52 11.64
CA ASP A 35 22.77 11.13 11.79
C ASP A 35 23.24 10.21 10.66
N ASP A 36 22.33 9.43 10.07
CA ASP A 36 22.64 8.50 8.99
C ASP A 36 21.58 8.52 7.88
N LYS A 37 22.03 8.45 6.62
CA LYS A 37 21.14 8.35 5.45
C LYS A 37 20.29 7.08 5.50
N GLY A 38 20.84 5.99 6.03
CA GLY A 38 20.18 4.70 6.17
C GLY A 38 18.96 4.76 7.08
N GLU A 39 18.96 5.57 8.14
CA GLU A 39 17.78 5.76 8.99
C GLU A 39 16.62 6.44 8.23
N ILE A 40 16.94 7.42 7.38
CA ILE A 40 15.94 8.09 6.54
C ILE A 40 15.38 7.14 5.48
N VAL A 41 16.25 6.38 4.80
CA VAL A 41 15.82 5.40 3.81
C VAL A 41 14.98 4.30 4.46
N ALA A 42 15.39 3.80 5.62
CA ALA A 42 14.65 2.77 6.36
C ALA A 42 13.27 3.29 6.83
N GLY A 43 13.19 4.55 7.29
CA GLY A 43 11.92 5.18 7.65
C GLY A 43 10.97 5.29 6.46
N LEU A 44 11.47 5.76 5.31
CA LEU A 44 10.68 5.85 4.07
C LEU A 44 10.23 4.47 3.59
N GLN A 45 11.09 3.45 3.65
CA GLN A 45 10.73 2.08 3.27
C GLN A 45 9.66 1.49 4.19
N ALA A 46 9.78 1.69 5.50
CA ALA A 46 8.78 1.22 6.46
C ALA A 46 7.41 1.89 6.25
N GLU A 47 7.39 3.18 5.89
CA GLU A 47 6.13 3.89 5.59
C GLU A 47 5.49 3.42 4.27
N ILE A 48 6.31 3.13 3.26
CA ILE A 48 5.86 2.53 2.01
C ILE A 48 5.23 1.15 2.29
N GLU A 49 5.91 0.30 3.06
CA GLU A 49 5.44 -1.06 3.40
C GLU A 49 4.10 -1.02 4.15
N ASP A 50 3.92 -0.12 5.13
CA ASP A 50 2.66 0.04 5.86
C ASP A 50 1.51 0.53 4.94
N LEU A 51 1.81 1.39 3.97
CA LEU A 51 0.82 1.86 3.00
C LEU A 51 0.47 0.79 1.95
N GLU A 52 1.44 -0.01 1.51
CA GLU A 52 1.21 -1.17 0.63
C GLU A 52 0.38 -2.23 1.34
N GLU A 53 0.69 -2.54 2.61
CA GLU A 53 -0.09 -3.49 3.42
C GLU A 53 -1.52 -2.99 3.62
N LYS A 54 -1.72 -1.69 3.89
CA LYS A 54 -3.06 -1.10 3.94
C LYS A 54 -3.78 -1.24 2.61
N LEU A 55 -3.10 -0.96 1.48
CA LEU A 55 -3.69 -1.07 0.15
C LEU A 55 -4.08 -2.52 -0.17
N HIS A 56 -3.22 -3.49 0.14
CA HIS A 56 -3.47 -4.91 -0.03
C HIS A 56 -4.62 -5.41 0.86
N GLY A 57 -4.65 -4.99 2.13
CA GLY A 57 -5.74 -5.31 3.05
C GLY A 57 -7.09 -4.68 2.66
N TYR A 58 -7.09 -3.61 1.84
CA TYR A 58 -8.31 -3.10 1.21
C TYR A 58 -8.76 -3.96 0.01
N ASP A 59 -7.83 -4.53 -0.74
CA ASP A 59 -8.12 -5.37 -1.92
C ASP A 59 -8.61 -6.77 -1.51
N GLU A 60 -8.15 -7.31 -0.38
CA GLU A 60 -8.63 -8.57 0.22
C GLU A 60 -10.05 -8.49 0.79
N CYS A 61 -10.68 -7.30 0.80
CA CYS A 61 -12.02 -7.11 1.35
C CYS A 61 -13.16 -7.39 0.35
N GLU A 62 -12.88 -7.67 -0.93
CA GLU A 62 -13.93 -7.81 -1.97
C GLU A 62 -14.22 -9.24 -2.49
N ASP A 63 -13.59 -10.29 -1.94
CA ASP A 63 -14.03 -11.67 -2.20
C ASP A 63 -14.06 -12.47 -0.89
N ASP A 64 -15.27 -12.72 -0.36
CA ASP A 64 -15.43 -13.61 0.79
C ASP A 64 -15.24 -15.09 0.41
N GLY A 65 -14.87 -15.36 -0.85
CA GLY A 65 -14.65 -16.69 -1.40
C GLY A 65 -15.91 -17.54 -1.41
N MET A 66 -17.09 -16.94 -1.14
CA MET A 66 -18.33 -17.68 -1.08
C MET A 66 -18.89 -17.89 -2.49
N ASP A 67 -19.00 -19.17 -2.84
CA ASP A 67 -19.67 -19.58 -4.06
C ASP A 67 -21.20 -19.46 -3.87
N TYR A 68 -21.69 -18.23 -3.97
CA TYR A 68 -23.11 -17.90 -3.87
C TYR A 68 -23.95 -18.66 -4.89
N ILE A 69 -23.37 -19.03 -6.04
CA ILE A 69 -24.04 -19.83 -7.06
C ILE A 69 -24.28 -21.25 -6.53
N ASN A 70 -23.26 -21.92 -6.00
CA ASN A 70 -23.41 -23.25 -5.40
C ASN A 70 -24.33 -23.24 -4.17
N LEU A 71 -24.30 -22.17 -3.37
CA LEU A 71 -25.21 -22.01 -2.24
C LEU A 71 -26.68 -21.93 -2.71
N GLN A 72 -26.97 -21.15 -3.75
CA GLN A 72 -28.31 -21.04 -4.34
C GLN A 72 -28.80 -22.41 -4.86
N ILE A 73 -27.94 -23.15 -5.55
CA ILE A 73 -28.25 -24.50 -6.06
C ILE A 73 -28.57 -25.46 -4.90
N SER A 74 -27.75 -25.46 -3.85
CA SER A 74 -27.92 -26.35 -2.69
C SER A 74 -29.24 -26.11 -1.92
N GLN A 75 -29.75 -24.88 -1.97
CA GLN A 75 -30.99 -24.46 -1.30
C GLN A 75 -32.22 -24.53 -2.24
N GLY A 76 -32.04 -24.92 -3.51
CA GLY A 76 -33.11 -24.96 -4.50
C GLY A 76 -33.62 -23.57 -4.93
N LEU A 77 -32.79 -22.53 -4.74
CA LEU A 77 -33.10 -21.17 -5.17
C LEU A 77 -32.73 -20.97 -6.65
N PRO A 78 -33.45 -20.12 -7.38
CA PRO A 78 -33.05 -19.74 -8.73
C PRO A 78 -31.70 -19.00 -8.70
N VAL A 79 -30.78 -19.39 -9.57
CA VAL A 79 -29.46 -18.74 -9.70
C VAL A 79 -29.64 -17.36 -10.31
N THR A 80 -29.16 -16.33 -9.63
CA THR A 80 -29.19 -14.94 -10.08
C THR A 80 -27.77 -14.44 -10.27
N HIS A 81 -27.48 -13.94 -11.47
CA HIS A 81 -26.21 -13.24 -11.75
C HIS A 81 -26.41 -11.74 -11.47
N TRP A 82 -25.52 -11.16 -10.67
CA TRP A 82 -25.52 -9.75 -10.27
C TRP A 82 -24.32 -9.06 -10.92
#